data_AF-A0A656GGF5-F1
#
_entry.id   AF-A0A656GGF5-F1
#
_cell.length_a   1.000
_cell.length_b   1.000
_cell.length_c   1.000
_cell.angle_alpha   90.00
_cell.angle_beta   90.00
_cell.angle_gamma   90.00
#
_symmetry.space_group_name_H-M   'P 1'
#
loop_
_entity.id
_entity.type
_entity.pdbx_description
1 polymer ?
#
loop_
_entity_poly.entity_id
_entity_poly.type
_entity_poly.pdbx_seq_one_letter_code
_entity_poly.pdbx_strand_id
1 'polypeptide(L)'
;FGDHIGEAIHIEQSCCADSMEVSRLDMNGNNSYLEHVEMWIEDISNQARLAIKGQITACLHPYRFKGDEYLAFDLDGAEGSFSLTFMAGQPYELNDITPYVPDMSEALAMAAAVALRLDALVKFSPGLRVDRHETL
;
A
#
# COMPACT_ATOMS: atom_id res chain seq x y z
N PHE A 1 8.85 -60.76 17.63
CA PHE A 1 7.83 -61.18 16.66
C PHE A 1 6.54 -60.55 17.13
N GLY A 2 6.35 -59.26 16.88
CA GLY A 2 5.84 -58.71 15.61
C GLY A 2 4.42 -58.21 15.94
N ASP A 3 3.84 -57.16 15.37
CA ASP A 3 4.27 -56.14 14.42
C ASP A 3 3.37 -54.91 14.69
N HIS A 4 3.84 -53.75 14.25
CA HIS A 4 3.11 -52.50 14.16
C HIS A 4 1.74 -52.65 13.48
N ILE A 5 0.70 -51.93 13.94
CA ILE A 5 -0.13 -51.10 13.05
C ILE A 5 -0.64 -49.90 13.87
N GLY A 6 -0.21 -48.70 13.47
CA GLY A 6 -0.66 -47.43 14.05
C GLY A 6 -2.13 -47.17 13.73
N GLU A 7 -2.85 -46.67 14.73
CA GLU A 7 -4.19 -46.10 14.53
C GLU A 7 -4.07 -44.86 13.66
N ALA A 8 -4.61 -44.97 12.44
CA ALA A 8 -4.75 -43.86 11.52
C ALA A 8 -5.73 -42.84 12.11
N ILE A 9 -5.20 -41.68 12.50
CA ILE A 9 -5.99 -40.51 12.87
C ILE A 9 -6.69 -40.04 11.59
N HIS A 10 -7.98 -40.37 11.45
CA HIS A 10 -8.81 -39.89 10.36
C HIS A 10 -9.22 -38.45 10.69
N ILE A 11 -8.39 -37.49 10.26
CA ILE A 11 -8.75 -36.07 10.27
C ILE A 11 -9.61 -35.85 9.03
N GLU A 12 -10.94 -35.76 9.20
CA GLU A 12 -11.79 -35.14 8.19
C GLU A 12 -11.37 -33.67 8.07
N GLN A 13 -10.59 -33.37 7.04
CA GLN A 13 -10.36 -31.99 6.60
C GLN A 13 -11.70 -31.47 6.07
N SER A 14 -12.43 -30.80 6.95
CA SER A 14 -13.57 -29.97 6.59
C SER A 14 -13.10 -28.91 5.60
N CYS A 15 -13.49 -29.10 4.34
CA CYS A 15 -13.28 -28.16 3.24
C CYS A 15 -13.96 -26.83 3.56
N CYS A 16 -13.16 -25.79 3.84
CA CYS A 16 -13.49 -24.37 3.65
C CYS A 16 -12.19 -23.56 3.74
N ALA A 17 -11.27 -23.78 2.81
CA ALA A 17 -10.15 -22.88 2.57
C ALA A 17 -10.11 -22.54 1.08
N ASP A 18 -11.18 -21.88 0.60
CA ASP A 18 -11.12 -21.09 -0.62
C ASP A 18 -11.01 -19.62 -0.20
N SER A 19 -9.82 -19.25 0.26
CA SER A 19 -9.35 -17.87 0.12
C SER A 19 -8.35 -17.86 -1.03
N MET A 20 -8.89 -18.06 -2.24
CA MET A 20 -8.20 -17.70 -3.46
C MET A 20 -8.72 -16.34 -3.91
N GLU A 21 -8.23 -15.25 -3.31
CA GLU A 21 -8.12 -14.01 -4.08
C GLU A 21 -6.90 -14.11 -4.98
N VAL A 22 -7.05 -14.93 -6.01
CA VAL A 22 -6.15 -14.92 -7.16
C VAL A 22 -6.83 -14.06 -8.21
N SER A 23 -6.78 -12.73 -8.02
CA SER A 23 -7.09 -11.79 -9.10
C SER A 23 -5.94 -11.83 -10.11
N ARG A 24 -5.90 -12.89 -10.91
CA ARG A 24 -4.96 -13.04 -12.02
C ARG A 24 -5.76 -13.24 -13.29
N LEU A 25 -6.29 -12.10 -13.76
CA LEU A 25 -6.96 -11.92 -15.04
C LEU A 25 -8.38 -12.51 -15.07
N ASP A 26 -9.32 -11.75 -15.63
CA ASP A 26 -10.62 -12.27 -16.02
C ASP A 26 -10.47 -13.27 -17.18
N MET A 27 -11.57 -13.91 -17.59
CA MET A 27 -11.58 -14.86 -18.72
C MET A 27 -11.07 -14.27 -20.05
N ASN A 28 -10.92 -12.94 -20.13
CA ASN A 28 -10.44 -12.20 -21.29
C ASN A 28 -8.98 -11.73 -21.13
N GLY A 29 -8.30 -12.06 -20.03
CA GLY A 29 -6.94 -11.59 -19.78
C GLY A 29 -6.86 -10.18 -19.18
N ASN A 30 -7.97 -9.57 -18.77
CA ASN A 30 -7.98 -8.23 -18.19
C ASN A 30 -7.95 -8.28 -16.67
N ASN A 31 -7.19 -7.39 -16.07
CA ASN A 31 -7.17 -7.21 -14.62
C ASN A 31 -7.95 -5.95 -14.26
N SER A 32 -9.26 -6.07 -14.02
CA SER A 32 -10.11 -4.93 -13.65
C SER A 32 -9.58 -4.17 -12.42
N TYR A 33 -8.87 -4.86 -11.53
CA TYR A 33 -8.21 -4.24 -10.38
C TYR A 33 -7.11 -3.25 -10.81
N LEU A 34 -6.32 -3.56 -11.84
CA LEU A 34 -5.31 -2.61 -12.36
C LEU A 34 -5.97 -1.35 -12.94
N GLU A 35 -7.10 -1.50 -13.62
CA GLU A 35 -7.85 -0.37 -14.17
C GLU A 35 -8.32 0.60 -13.05
N HIS A 36 -8.84 0.06 -11.94
CA HIS A 36 -9.24 0.88 -10.78
C HIS A 36 -8.08 1.63 -10.14
N VAL A 37 -6.92 0.99 -10.00
CA VAL A 37 -5.71 1.61 -9.45
C VAL A 37 -5.19 2.70 -10.39
N GLU A 38 -5.17 2.44 -11.71
CA GLU A 38 -4.75 3.42 -12.71
C GLU A 38 -5.64 4.67 -12.71
N MET A 39 -6.96 4.50 -12.65
CA MET A 39 -7.89 5.63 -12.52
C MET A 39 -7.65 6.42 -11.23
N TRP A 40 -7.47 5.73 -10.10
CA TRP A 40 -7.19 6.40 -8.84
C TRP A 40 -5.87 7.19 -8.87
N ILE A 41 -4.80 6.61 -9.44
CA ILE A 41 -3.51 7.31 -9.62
C ILE A 41 -3.70 8.56 -10.47
N GLU A 42 -4.49 8.48 -11.54
CA GLU A 42 -4.82 9.63 -12.38
C GLU A 42 -5.54 10.73 -11.61
N ASP A 43 -6.61 10.38 -10.89
CA ASP A 43 -7.41 11.33 -10.13
C ASP A 43 -6.59 12.05 -9.06
N ILE A 44 -5.85 11.29 -8.25
CA ILE A 44 -4.99 11.86 -7.20
C ILE A 44 -3.90 12.74 -7.77
N SER A 45 -3.28 12.33 -8.88
CA SER A 45 -2.26 13.15 -9.53
C SER A 45 -2.85 14.46 -10.05
N ASN A 46 -4.06 14.43 -10.60
CA ASN A 46 -4.75 15.64 -11.05
C ASN A 46 -5.07 16.57 -9.87
N GLN A 47 -5.57 16.03 -8.75
CA GLN A 47 -5.82 16.79 -7.52
C GLN A 47 -4.54 17.43 -6.98
N ALA A 48 -3.45 16.67 -6.85
CA ALA A 48 -2.16 17.17 -6.39
C ALA A 48 -1.60 18.27 -7.31
N ARG A 49 -1.72 18.12 -8.63
CA ARG A 49 -1.26 19.13 -9.60
C ARG A 49 -2.08 20.43 -9.54
N LEU A 50 -3.37 20.35 -9.20
CA LEU A 50 -4.19 21.53 -8.99
C LEU A 50 -3.76 22.27 -7.71
N ALA A 51 -3.48 21.52 -6.64
CA ALA A 51 -3.10 22.04 -5.32
C ALA A 51 -1.68 22.62 -5.25
N ILE A 52 -0.74 22.09 -6.03
CA ILE A 52 0.69 22.42 -5.92
C ILE A 52 1.19 23.18 -7.15
N LYS A 53 1.99 24.24 -6.93
CA LYS A 53 2.68 24.98 -7.99
C LYS A 53 4.20 24.82 -7.93
N GLY A 54 4.83 24.86 -9.11
CA GLY A 54 6.28 24.71 -9.28
C GLY A 54 6.75 23.26 -9.30
N GLN A 55 8.06 23.07 -9.13
CA GLN A 55 8.66 21.75 -9.04
C GLN A 55 8.15 21.02 -7.80
N ILE A 56 7.58 19.84 -7.99
CA ILE A 56 7.08 19.00 -6.90
C ILE A 56 8.25 18.16 -6.36
N THR A 57 8.37 18.10 -5.04
CA THR A 57 9.21 17.16 -4.31
C THR A 57 8.31 16.16 -3.60
N ALA A 58 8.61 14.88 -3.72
CA ALA A 58 7.90 13.81 -3.03
C ALA A 58 8.75 13.24 -1.90
N CYS A 59 8.21 13.23 -0.69
CA CYS A 59 8.83 12.69 0.51
C CYS A 59 8.09 11.43 0.95
N LEU A 60 8.82 10.32 1.10
CA LEU A 60 8.28 9.02 1.47
C LEU A 60 8.80 8.61 2.84
N HIS A 61 7.88 8.24 3.74
CA HIS A 61 8.19 7.90 5.12
C HIS A 61 7.39 6.67 5.57
N PRO A 62 7.99 5.47 5.60
CA PRO A 62 7.36 4.32 6.23
C PRO A 62 7.43 4.43 7.75
N TYR A 63 6.34 4.11 8.45
CA TYR A 63 6.28 4.08 9.91
C TYR A 63 5.27 3.05 10.42
N ARG A 64 5.29 2.81 11.74
CA ARG A 64 4.31 1.96 12.41
C ARG A 64 3.58 2.76 13.48
N PHE A 65 2.28 2.57 13.57
CA PHE A 65 1.46 3.19 14.61
C PHE A 65 0.42 2.18 15.10
N LYS A 66 0.37 1.96 16.42
CA LYS A 66 -0.56 1.00 17.07
C LYS A 66 -0.54 -0.44 16.52
N GLY A 67 0.57 -0.85 15.90
CA GLY A 67 0.74 -2.20 15.33
C GLY A 67 0.51 -2.27 13.83
N ASP A 68 -0.07 -1.23 13.23
CA ASP A 68 -0.30 -1.14 11.79
C ASP A 68 0.88 -0.45 11.09
N GLU A 69 1.10 -0.83 9.82
CA GLU A 69 2.14 -0.26 8.96
C GLU A 69 1.57 0.80 8.03
N TYR A 70 2.27 1.92 7.93
CA TYR A 70 1.85 3.07 7.13
C TYR A 70 2.99 3.57 6.26
N LEU A 71 2.63 4.17 5.14
CA LEU A 71 3.53 4.96 4.29
C LEU A 71 2.96 6.36 4.15
N ALA A 72 3.56 7.34 4.82
CA ALA A 72 3.28 8.74 4.53
C ALA A 72 3.96 9.13 3.22
N PHE A 73 3.19 9.81 2.37
CA PHE A 73 3.58 10.31 1.07
C PHE A 73 3.20 11.78 0.98
N ASP A 74 4.19 12.63 1.21
CA ASP A 74 4.04 14.09 1.24
C ASP A 74 4.59 14.69 -0.05
N LEU A 75 3.79 15.55 -0.67
CA LEU A 75 4.13 16.27 -1.90
C LEU A 75 4.18 17.76 -1.59
N ASP A 76 5.34 18.37 -1.81
CA ASP A 76 5.56 19.80 -1.58
C ASP A 76 6.01 20.49 -2.87
N GLY A 77 5.46 21.67 -3.12
CA GLY A 77 5.94 22.56 -4.19
C GLY A 77 6.44 23.89 -3.65
N ALA A 78 6.65 24.84 -4.57
CA ALA A 78 6.95 26.21 -4.19
C ALA A 78 5.75 26.88 -3.51
N GLU A 79 4.54 26.53 -3.95
CA GLU A 79 3.28 26.92 -3.33
C GLU A 79 2.36 25.70 -3.21
N GLY A 80 1.81 25.48 -2.02
CA GLY A 80 0.91 24.36 -1.75
C GLY A 80 1.61 23.04 -1.45
N SER A 81 0.83 22.13 -0.87
CA SER A 81 1.25 20.77 -0.53
C SER A 81 0.06 19.82 -0.68
N PHE A 82 0.35 18.52 -0.74
CA PHE A 82 -0.64 17.45 -0.79
C PHE A 82 -0.07 16.22 -0.07
N SER A 83 -0.86 15.60 0.81
CA SER A 83 -0.38 14.48 1.61
C SER A 83 -1.36 13.31 1.53
N LEU A 84 -0.80 12.12 1.39
CA LEU A 84 -1.51 10.84 1.47
C LEU A 84 -0.83 9.97 2.52
N THR A 85 -1.59 9.12 3.18
CA THR A 85 -1.04 8.09 4.08
C THR A 85 -1.58 6.74 3.70
N PHE A 86 -0.78 5.89 3.07
CA PHE A 86 -1.20 4.52 2.80
C PHE A 86 -1.21 3.72 4.10
N MET A 87 -2.25 2.91 4.31
CA MET A 87 -2.28 1.88 5.35
C MET A 87 -2.09 0.51 4.69
N ALA A 88 -1.05 -0.21 5.10
CA ALA A 88 -0.74 -1.53 4.59
C ALA A 88 -1.37 -2.64 5.45
N GLY A 89 -1.45 -3.86 4.90
CA GLY A 89 -2.02 -5.02 5.58
C GLY A 89 -3.55 -5.05 5.58
N GLN A 90 -4.19 -4.27 4.70
CA GLN A 90 -5.64 -4.13 4.60
C GLN A 90 -6.13 -4.53 3.19
N PRO A 91 -7.40 -4.95 3.03
CA PRO A 91 -8.01 -5.06 1.71
C PRO A 91 -8.02 -3.70 0.99
N TYR A 92 -8.04 -3.71 -0.34
CA TYR A 92 -8.04 -2.46 -1.11
C TYR A 92 -9.26 -1.59 -0.81
N GLU A 93 -8.97 -0.35 -0.41
CA GLU A 93 -9.96 0.72 -0.28
C GLU A 93 -9.27 2.03 -0.69
N LEU A 94 -9.50 2.46 -1.93
CA LEU A 94 -8.83 3.63 -2.49
C LEU A 94 -9.65 4.89 -2.22
N ASN A 95 -9.12 5.76 -1.37
CA ASN A 95 -9.70 7.07 -1.03
C ASN A 95 -8.61 8.16 -1.09
N ASP A 96 -9.02 9.41 -0.96
CA ASP A 96 -8.16 10.56 -1.28
C ASP A 96 -7.25 11.03 -0.12
N ILE A 97 -7.25 10.31 1.01
CA ILE A 97 -6.50 10.71 2.22
C ILE A 97 -5.67 9.53 2.74
N THR A 98 -6.35 8.39 2.95
CA THR A 98 -5.78 7.20 3.58
C THR A 98 -6.14 5.93 2.79
N PRO A 99 -5.58 5.73 1.59
CA PRO A 99 -5.82 4.52 0.80
C PRO A 99 -5.30 3.27 1.53
N TYR A 100 -6.08 2.19 1.47
CA TYR A 100 -5.73 0.89 2.05
C TYR A 100 -5.18 -0.04 0.97
N VAL A 101 -4.10 -0.74 1.31
CA VAL A 101 -3.40 -1.65 0.40
C VAL A 101 -2.95 -2.93 1.12
N PRO A 102 -2.77 -4.05 0.41
CA PRO A 102 -2.42 -5.35 1.00
C PRO A 102 -1.08 -5.34 1.72
N ASP A 103 -0.08 -4.62 1.19
CA ASP A 103 1.25 -4.59 1.76
C ASP A 103 2.02 -3.29 1.44
N MET A 104 3.18 -3.15 2.08
CA MET A 104 4.06 -1.99 1.91
C MET A 104 4.70 -1.90 0.53
N SER A 105 4.81 -3.02 -0.21
CA SER A 105 5.35 -3.01 -1.57
C SER A 105 4.36 -2.35 -2.51
N GLU A 106 3.06 -2.66 -2.36
CA GLU A 106 2.00 -2.00 -3.14
C GLU A 106 1.90 -0.52 -2.78
N ALA A 107 1.91 -0.18 -1.47
CA ALA A 107 1.91 1.22 -1.03
C ALA A 107 3.01 2.03 -1.73
N LEU A 108 4.23 1.48 -1.76
CA LEU A 108 5.38 2.10 -2.40
C LEU A 108 5.22 2.19 -3.92
N ALA A 109 4.72 1.14 -4.57
CA ALA A 109 4.50 1.12 -6.01
C ALA A 109 3.48 2.18 -6.44
N MET A 110 2.35 2.28 -5.73
CA MET A 110 1.32 3.29 -5.98
C MET A 110 1.85 4.71 -5.75
N ALA A 111 2.54 4.96 -4.64
CA ALA A 111 3.14 6.26 -4.36
C ALA A 111 4.20 6.65 -5.41
N ALA A 112 5.02 5.68 -5.86
CA ALA A 112 5.98 5.90 -6.93
C ALA A 112 5.31 6.22 -8.27
N ALA A 113 4.18 5.58 -8.59
CA ALA A 113 3.42 5.86 -9.79
C ALA A 113 2.83 7.28 -9.79
N VAL A 114 2.28 7.73 -8.65
CA VAL A 114 1.83 9.13 -8.48
C VAL A 114 3.00 10.10 -8.62
N ALA A 115 4.12 9.84 -7.95
CA ALA A 115 5.32 10.68 -8.04
C ALA A 115 5.84 10.79 -9.48
N LEU A 116 5.87 9.68 -10.21
CA LEU A 116 6.28 9.63 -11.62
C LEU A 116 5.35 10.46 -12.50
N ARG A 117 4.03 10.30 -12.35
CA ARG A 117 3.03 11.06 -13.11
C ARG A 117 3.10 12.56 -12.84
N LEU A 118 3.53 12.93 -11.63
CA LEU A 118 3.73 14.31 -11.22
C LEU A 118 5.09 14.89 -11.63
N ASP A 119 5.98 14.10 -12.22
CA ASP A 119 7.38 14.48 -12.48
C ASP A 119 8.06 15.02 -11.21
N ALA A 120 7.78 14.36 -10.08
CA ALA A 120 8.24 14.79 -8.76
C ALA A 120 9.67 14.31 -8.48
N LEU A 121 10.46 15.17 -7.82
CA LEU A 121 11.76 14.79 -7.28
C LEU A 121 11.56 13.97 -6.01
N VAL A 122 11.86 12.68 -6.07
CA VAL A 122 11.69 11.78 -4.93
C VAL A 122 12.86 11.93 -3.95
N LYS A 123 12.54 12.22 -2.69
CA LYS A 123 13.48 12.22 -1.57
C LYS A 123 13.09 11.11 -0.60
N PHE A 124 14.00 10.17 -0.40
CA PHE A 124 13.91 9.25 0.73
C PHE A 124 14.53 9.95 1.94
N SER A 125 13.75 10.15 2.99
CA SER A 125 14.35 10.60 4.23
C SER A 125 15.16 9.45 4.84
N PRO A 126 16.37 9.71 5.36
CA PRO A 126 16.99 8.79 6.30
C PRO A 126 16.06 8.79 7.51
N GLY A 127 15.28 7.71 7.66
CA GLY A 127 14.03 7.68 8.43
C GLY A 127 14.06 8.45 9.75
N LEU A 128 12.89 9.01 10.11
CA LEU A 128 12.63 9.61 11.42
C LEU A 128 13.32 8.75 12.49
N ARG A 129 14.44 9.27 13.01
CA ARG A 129 14.84 8.88 14.35
C ARG A 129 13.63 9.26 15.17
N VAL A 130 12.90 8.25 15.63
CA VAL A 130 11.97 8.43 16.74
C VAL A 130 12.87 8.96 17.84
N ASP A 131 12.94 10.28 17.97
CA ASP A 131 13.48 10.88 19.17
C ASP A 131 12.69 10.21 20.27
N ARG A 132 13.39 9.39 21.05
CA ARG A 132 12.85 8.83 22.27
C ARG A 132 12.44 10.06 23.05
N HIS A 133 11.15 10.41 23.02
CA HIS A 133 10.58 11.20 24.07
C HIS A 133 10.75 10.34 25.30
N GLU A 134 11.88 10.58 25.96
CA GLU A 134 12.14 10.15 27.30
C GLU A 134 10.94 10.57 28.13
N THR A 135 10.44 9.57 28.82
CA THR A 135 9.44 9.61 29.88
C THR A 135 9.53 10.92 30.66
N LEU A 136 8.43 11.67 30.68
CA LEU A 136 8.12 12.62 31.75
C LEU A 136 6.81 12.20 32.42
#